data_AF-A0A4R3Z8Q5-F1
#
_entry.id   AF-A0A4R3Z8Q5-F1
#
_cell.length_a   1.000
_cell.length_b   1.000
_cell.length_c   1.000
_cell.angle_alpha   90.00
_cell.angle_beta   90.00
_cell.angle_gamma   90.00
#
_symmetry.space_group_name_H-M   'P 1'
#
loop_
_entity.id
_entity.type
_entity.pdbx_description
1 polymer ?
#
loop_
_entity_poly.entity_id
_entity_poly.type
_entity_poly.pdbx_seq_one_letter_code
_entity_poly.pdbx_strand_id
1 'polypeptide(L)'
;MKSNLQQLKQRGQFDEQEYNQFLDLSKADLISHLHDFASIRTACIRILSQNYHQDEDYTSILLQQLHKEKALYTKIEIQNQLTQYGDIPMMCQYLGKIGHNQYRQLPVKGSLKKSYPLPRDIIARSLAYISIEKFNLFFDCLNSLSREQLLEAIDALGFLCFYHQELANEETYSFVCQQIEKYSQDDLMMFKLITCLSAFPQSQPLLLELLQTKKHPTLIKEVERSLKIIHQSNNHLN
;
A
#
# COMPACT_ATOMS: atom_id res chain seq x y z
N MET A 1 21.97 7.55 18.87
CA MET A 1 23.11 7.05 18.08
C MET A 1 22.88 7.38 16.61
N LYS A 2 23.72 8.22 16.00
CA LYS A 2 23.71 8.38 14.53
C LYS A 2 24.33 7.10 13.94
N SER A 3 23.67 6.47 12.99
CA SER A 3 24.23 5.31 12.28
C SER A 3 25.51 5.72 11.56
N ASN A 4 26.55 4.86 11.59
CA ASN A 4 27.75 5.10 10.79
C ASN A 4 27.52 4.67 9.32
N LEU A 5 28.38 5.12 8.41
CA LEU A 5 28.23 4.89 6.97
C LEU A 5 28.10 3.39 6.61
N GLN A 6 28.86 2.53 7.28
CA GLN A 6 28.83 1.09 7.06
C GLN A 6 27.49 0.47 7.46
N GLN A 7 26.90 0.90 8.57
CA GLN A 7 25.55 0.47 8.99
C GLN A 7 24.48 0.93 8.00
N LEU A 8 24.64 2.10 7.39
CA LEU A 8 23.69 2.58 6.39
C LEU A 8 23.79 1.79 5.08
N LYS A 9 25.01 1.45 4.62
CA LYS A 9 25.23 0.55 3.48
C LYS A 9 24.63 -0.84 3.71
N GLN A 10 24.81 -1.41 4.91
CA GLN A 10 24.18 -2.70 5.28
C GLN A 10 22.65 -2.65 5.24
N ARG A 11 22.05 -1.48 5.51
CA ARG A 11 20.61 -1.24 5.41
C ARG A 11 20.16 -0.92 3.98
N GLY A 12 21.09 -0.86 3.02
CA GLY A 12 20.84 -0.62 1.61
C GLY A 12 20.78 0.84 1.20
N GLN A 13 21.36 1.75 2.00
CA GLN A 13 21.39 3.17 1.63
C GLN A 13 22.08 3.32 0.28
N PHE A 14 21.47 4.12 -0.59
CA PHE A 14 22.03 4.44 -1.89
C PHE A 14 23.45 5.02 -1.76
N ASP A 15 24.32 4.58 -2.65
CA ASP A 15 25.69 5.03 -2.79
C ASP A 15 25.96 5.37 -4.25
N GLU A 16 26.40 6.59 -4.51
CA GLU A 16 26.61 7.11 -5.87
C GLU A 16 27.83 6.49 -6.55
N GLN A 17 28.87 6.13 -5.79
CA GLN A 17 30.05 5.48 -6.36
C GLN A 17 29.71 4.08 -6.85
N GLU A 18 28.96 3.32 -6.04
CA GLU A 18 28.44 2.01 -6.46
C GLU A 18 27.56 2.19 -7.70
N TYR A 19 26.57 3.10 -7.68
CA TYR A 19 25.74 3.37 -8.84
C TYR A 19 26.53 3.63 -10.14
N ASN A 20 27.55 4.49 -10.09
CA ASN A 20 28.37 4.79 -11.26
C ASN A 20 29.19 3.58 -11.75
N GLN A 21 29.56 2.64 -10.87
CA GLN A 21 30.28 1.42 -11.26
C GLN A 21 29.40 0.43 -12.05
N PHE A 22 28.09 0.42 -11.79
CA PHE A 22 27.16 -0.52 -12.42
C PHE A 22 26.40 0.09 -13.62
N LEU A 23 26.60 1.38 -13.92
CA LEU A 23 25.77 2.13 -14.88
C LEU A 23 25.74 1.54 -16.29
N ASP A 24 26.89 1.04 -16.77
CA ASP A 24 27.07 0.52 -18.13
C ASP A 24 26.80 -0.99 -18.24
N LEU A 25 26.37 -1.65 -17.16
CA LEU A 25 26.09 -3.08 -17.18
C LEU A 25 24.83 -3.41 -17.96
N SER A 26 24.83 -4.62 -18.56
CA SER A 26 23.63 -5.16 -19.18
C SER A 26 22.55 -5.44 -18.13
N LYS A 27 21.29 -5.48 -18.56
CA LYS A 27 20.17 -5.89 -17.70
C LYS A 27 20.42 -7.23 -17.00
N ALA A 28 20.96 -8.21 -17.71
CA ALA A 28 21.25 -9.54 -17.14
C ALA A 28 22.30 -9.46 -16.02
N ASP A 29 23.34 -8.66 -16.22
CA ASP A 29 24.38 -8.44 -15.22
C ASP A 29 23.82 -7.68 -14.00
N LEU A 30 23.00 -6.64 -14.22
CA LEU A 30 22.31 -5.93 -13.13
C LEU A 30 21.43 -6.85 -12.29
N ILE A 31 20.70 -7.77 -12.93
CA ILE A 31 19.89 -8.78 -12.24
C ILE A 31 20.78 -9.73 -11.42
N SER A 32 21.95 -10.10 -11.95
CA SER A 32 22.93 -10.91 -11.23
C SER A 32 23.46 -10.22 -9.97
N HIS A 33 23.46 -8.88 -9.91
CA HIS A 33 23.88 -8.16 -8.71
C HIS A 33 22.77 -7.96 -7.66
N LEU A 34 21.53 -8.42 -7.92
CA LEU A 34 20.41 -8.35 -6.97
C LEU A 34 20.54 -9.32 -5.78
N HIS A 35 21.63 -10.05 -5.67
CA HIS A 35 21.96 -10.92 -4.53
C HIS A 35 23.17 -10.44 -3.72
N ASP A 36 23.81 -9.35 -4.14
CA ASP A 36 25.00 -8.78 -3.48
C ASP A 36 24.65 -7.94 -2.25
N PHE A 37 25.58 -7.09 -1.79
CA PHE A 37 25.36 -6.18 -0.67
C PHE A 37 24.15 -5.26 -0.90
N ALA A 38 23.48 -4.89 0.18
CA ALA A 38 22.20 -4.16 0.10
C ALA A 38 22.30 -2.83 -0.67
N SER A 39 23.41 -2.10 -0.54
CA SER A 39 23.63 -0.84 -1.26
C SER A 39 23.82 -1.06 -2.77
N ILE A 40 24.53 -2.12 -3.16
CA ILE A 40 24.68 -2.56 -4.55
C ILE A 40 23.32 -2.93 -5.14
N ARG A 41 22.51 -3.71 -4.41
CA ARG A 41 21.15 -4.05 -4.85
C ARG A 41 20.32 -2.79 -5.10
N THR A 42 20.36 -1.83 -4.17
CA THR A 42 19.67 -0.54 -4.32
C THR A 42 20.13 0.22 -5.57
N ALA A 43 21.44 0.27 -5.84
CA ALA A 43 21.98 0.86 -7.05
C ALA A 43 21.48 0.15 -8.32
N CYS A 44 21.56 -1.18 -8.36
CA CYS A 44 21.11 -1.98 -9.51
C CYS A 44 19.61 -1.82 -9.76
N ILE A 45 18.77 -1.80 -8.73
CA ILE A 45 17.32 -1.56 -8.85
C ILE A 45 17.05 -0.18 -9.48
N ARG A 46 17.81 0.84 -9.07
CA ARG A 46 17.67 2.18 -9.64
C ARG A 46 18.04 2.23 -11.12
N ILE A 47 19.15 1.60 -11.50
CA ILE A 47 19.59 1.51 -12.91
C ILE A 47 18.57 0.70 -13.74
N LEU A 48 18.09 -0.43 -13.22
CA LEU A 48 17.04 -1.23 -13.85
C LEU A 48 15.79 -0.39 -14.14
N SER A 49 15.42 0.48 -13.21
CA SER A 49 14.24 1.34 -13.36
C SER A 49 14.46 2.47 -14.35
N GLN A 50 15.66 3.01 -14.46
CA GLN A 50 15.94 4.05 -15.44
C GLN A 50 15.98 3.50 -16.87
N ASN A 51 16.59 2.33 -17.06
CA ASN A 51 16.94 1.85 -18.40
C ASN A 51 15.98 0.77 -18.92
N TYR A 52 15.28 0.06 -18.05
CA TYR A 52 14.54 -1.17 -18.41
C TYR A 52 13.12 -1.24 -17.81
N HIS A 53 12.56 -0.13 -17.32
CA HIS A 53 11.21 -0.14 -16.72
C HIS A 53 10.08 -0.48 -17.72
N GLN A 54 10.35 -0.38 -19.02
CA GLN A 54 9.40 -0.71 -20.08
C GLN A 54 9.42 -2.20 -20.47
N ASP A 55 10.39 -2.96 -19.96
CA ASP A 55 10.50 -4.38 -20.28
C ASP A 55 9.40 -5.17 -19.54
N GLU A 56 8.82 -6.16 -20.20
CA GLU A 56 7.66 -6.92 -19.70
C GLU A 56 7.91 -7.63 -18.35
N ASP A 57 9.14 -8.09 -18.12
CA ASP A 57 9.56 -8.80 -16.91
C ASP A 57 9.96 -7.86 -15.76
N TYR A 58 10.07 -6.55 -15.97
CA TYR A 58 10.61 -5.58 -15.00
C TYR A 58 9.88 -5.65 -13.66
N THR A 59 8.55 -5.61 -13.71
CA THR A 59 7.72 -5.69 -12.50
C THR A 59 7.94 -7.02 -11.77
N SER A 60 8.04 -8.11 -12.52
CA SER A 60 8.24 -9.44 -11.93
C SER A 60 9.60 -9.55 -11.23
N ILE A 61 10.65 -8.97 -11.81
CA ILE A 61 12.00 -8.92 -11.22
C ILE A 61 11.95 -8.19 -9.86
N LEU A 62 11.31 -7.02 -9.82
CA LEU A 62 11.21 -6.23 -8.59
C LEU A 62 10.36 -6.92 -7.52
N LEU A 63 9.23 -7.51 -7.88
CA LEU A 63 8.37 -8.24 -6.94
C LEU A 63 9.07 -9.47 -6.36
N GLN A 64 9.79 -10.23 -7.18
CA GLN A 64 10.60 -11.37 -6.73
C GLN A 64 11.73 -10.91 -5.80
N GLN A 65 12.39 -9.80 -6.12
CA GLN A 65 13.41 -9.22 -5.25
C GLN A 65 12.80 -8.78 -3.92
N LEU A 66 11.67 -8.09 -3.93
CA LEU A 66 10.99 -7.60 -2.74
C LEU A 66 10.58 -8.73 -1.79
N HIS A 67 10.20 -9.89 -2.34
CA HIS A 67 9.80 -11.06 -1.57
C HIS A 67 10.91 -11.58 -0.64
N LYS A 68 12.17 -11.54 -1.09
CA LYS A 68 13.34 -12.01 -0.33
C LYS A 68 14.12 -10.88 0.36
N GLU A 69 13.80 -9.62 0.05
CA GLU A 69 14.53 -8.47 0.55
C GLU A 69 14.38 -8.29 2.07
N LYS A 70 15.47 -7.94 2.76
CA LYS A 70 15.52 -7.71 4.21
C LYS A 70 15.99 -6.30 4.56
N ALA A 71 16.79 -5.67 3.70
CA ALA A 71 17.37 -4.35 3.91
C ALA A 71 16.32 -3.25 3.71
N LEU A 72 16.24 -2.33 4.69
CA LEU A 72 15.18 -1.32 4.74
C LEU A 72 15.19 -0.40 3.51
N TYR A 73 16.34 0.18 3.18
CA TYR A 73 16.43 1.17 2.11
C TYR A 73 16.28 0.52 0.73
N THR A 74 16.74 -0.73 0.58
CA THR A 74 16.47 -1.50 -0.65
C THR A 74 14.99 -1.79 -0.82
N LYS A 75 14.24 -2.13 0.25
CA LYS A 75 12.78 -2.24 0.19
C LYS A 75 12.13 -0.94 -0.25
N ILE A 76 12.54 0.18 0.36
CA ILE A 76 12.00 1.50 0.03
C ILE A 76 12.27 1.82 -1.44
N GLU A 77 13.48 1.53 -1.94
CA GLU A 77 13.80 1.73 -3.35
C GLU A 77 12.87 0.91 -4.24
N ILE A 78 12.75 -0.40 -4.02
CA ILE A 78 11.85 -1.25 -4.80
C ILE A 78 10.41 -0.73 -4.75
N GLN A 79 9.93 -0.31 -3.57
CA GLN A 79 8.60 0.24 -3.42
C GLN A 79 8.39 1.50 -4.26
N ASN A 80 9.33 2.44 -4.24
CA ASN A 80 9.28 3.66 -5.03
C ASN A 80 9.22 3.34 -6.53
N GLN A 81 10.06 2.40 -6.97
CA GLN A 81 10.12 2.01 -8.37
C GLN A 81 8.85 1.26 -8.83
N LEU A 82 8.30 0.37 -8.00
CA LEU A 82 7.00 -0.27 -8.25
C LEU A 82 5.84 0.74 -8.28
N THR A 83 5.84 1.74 -7.38
CA THR A 83 4.85 2.81 -7.41
C THR A 83 4.88 3.59 -8.73
N GLN A 84 6.08 3.88 -9.22
CA GLN A 84 6.24 4.69 -10.43
C GLN A 84 5.99 3.89 -11.72
N TYR A 85 6.53 2.68 -11.81
CA TYR A 85 6.63 1.93 -13.06
C TYR A 85 5.98 0.54 -13.04
N GLY A 86 5.54 0.07 -11.87
CA GLY A 86 5.02 -1.29 -11.75
C GLY A 86 3.72 -1.53 -12.53
N ASP A 87 3.59 -2.76 -13.03
CA ASP A 87 2.35 -3.34 -13.55
C ASP A 87 1.39 -3.59 -12.38
N ILE A 88 0.31 -2.82 -12.33
CA ILE A 88 -0.67 -2.83 -11.25
C ILE A 88 -1.40 -4.18 -11.13
N PRO A 89 -1.96 -4.77 -12.21
CA PRO A 89 -2.51 -6.12 -12.16
C PRO A 89 -1.55 -7.14 -11.55
N MET A 90 -0.27 -7.11 -11.94
CA MET A 90 0.75 -8.02 -11.38
C MET A 90 1.03 -7.72 -9.90
N MET A 91 1.15 -6.44 -9.52
CA MET A 91 1.32 -6.03 -8.13
C MET A 91 0.15 -6.52 -7.26
N CYS A 92 -1.09 -6.37 -7.73
CA CYS A 92 -2.29 -6.86 -7.05
C CYS A 92 -2.20 -8.37 -6.73
N GLN A 93 -1.53 -9.17 -7.57
CA GLN A 93 -1.31 -10.59 -7.27
C GLN A 93 -0.42 -10.85 -6.06
N TYR A 94 0.37 -9.87 -5.60
CA TYR A 94 1.29 -9.98 -4.47
C TYR A 94 0.74 -9.38 -3.16
N LEU A 95 -0.45 -8.78 -3.17
CA LEU A 95 -1.11 -8.28 -1.96
C LEU A 95 -1.24 -9.38 -0.91
N GLY A 96 -0.80 -9.10 0.33
CA GLY A 96 -0.85 -10.04 1.45
C GLY A 96 0.22 -11.14 1.42
N LYS A 97 1.08 -11.19 0.40
CA LYS A 97 2.07 -12.28 0.23
C LYS A 97 3.48 -11.94 0.69
N ILE A 98 3.82 -10.66 0.89
CA ILE A 98 5.19 -10.23 1.22
C ILE A 98 5.26 -9.68 2.64
N GLY A 99 6.17 -10.26 3.44
CA GLY A 99 6.36 -9.87 4.83
C GLY A 99 5.24 -10.34 5.76
N HIS A 100 5.24 -9.83 7.00
CA HIS A 100 4.35 -10.30 8.07
C HIS A 100 3.75 -9.14 8.89
N ASN A 101 3.74 -7.92 8.35
CA ASN A 101 3.24 -6.73 9.04
C ASN A 101 1.72 -6.59 8.97
N GLN A 102 1.07 -7.34 8.08
CA GLN A 102 -0.37 -7.35 7.85
C GLN A 102 -1.13 -7.76 9.10
N TYR A 103 -2.36 -7.28 9.23
CA TYR A 103 -3.26 -7.82 10.25
C TYR A 103 -3.71 -9.22 9.84
N ARG A 104 -3.47 -10.21 10.69
CA ARG A 104 -3.99 -11.58 10.51
C ARG A 104 -5.28 -11.84 11.29
N GLN A 105 -5.58 -10.96 12.24
CA GLN A 105 -6.75 -10.98 13.09
C GLN A 105 -7.13 -9.54 13.43
N LEU A 106 -8.35 -9.34 13.89
CA LEU A 106 -8.84 -8.05 14.36
C LEU A 106 -7.89 -7.49 15.44
N PRO A 107 -7.47 -6.22 15.36
CA PRO A 107 -6.59 -5.65 16.37
C PRO A 107 -7.30 -5.53 17.72
N VAL A 108 -6.53 -5.73 18.79
CA VAL A 108 -7.01 -5.60 20.18
C VAL A 108 -7.43 -4.16 20.50
N LYS A 109 -6.86 -3.17 19.80
CA LYS A 109 -7.16 -1.75 19.98
C LYS A 109 -7.47 -1.12 18.63
N GLY A 110 -8.46 -0.22 18.61
CA GLY A 110 -8.74 0.63 17.45
C GLY A 110 -7.56 1.56 17.13
N SER A 111 -7.57 2.11 15.92
CA SER A 111 -6.54 3.07 15.50
C SER A 111 -6.66 4.38 16.29
N LEU A 112 -5.53 4.96 16.69
CA LEU A 112 -5.47 6.29 17.32
C LEU A 112 -5.12 7.41 16.32
N LYS A 113 -4.95 7.07 15.05
CA LYS A 113 -4.55 8.05 14.03
C LYS A 113 -5.67 9.03 13.74
N LYS A 114 -5.30 10.31 13.65
CA LYS A 114 -6.17 11.42 13.24
C LYS A 114 -6.24 11.61 11.71
N SER A 115 -5.54 10.77 10.96
CA SER A 115 -5.54 10.72 9.50
C SER A 115 -5.74 9.28 9.04
N TYR A 116 -5.88 9.07 7.73
CA TYR A 116 -5.90 7.72 7.18
C TYR A 116 -4.60 6.96 7.48
N PRO A 117 -4.66 5.70 7.95
CA PRO A 117 -3.47 4.92 8.25
C PRO A 117 -2.72 4.51 6.98
N LEU A 118 -1.41 4.73 6.95
CA LEU A 118 -0.53 4.11 5.95
C LEU A 118 -0.71 2.58 5.92
N PRO A 119 -0.85 1.95 4.73
CA PRO A 119 -0.99 0.50 4.60
C PRO A 119 0.17 -0.26 5.23
N ARG A 120 -0.16 -1.40 5.84
CA ARG A 120 0.83 -2.28 6.50
C ARG A 120 1.46 -3.26 5.53
N ASP A 121 0.68 -3.76 4.59
CA ASP A 121 1.18 -4.53 3.46
C ASP A 121 2.08 -3.66 2.58
N ILE A 122 3.19 -4.26 2.14
CA ILE A 122 4.23 -3.54 1.42
C ILE A 122 3.81 -3.20 -0.02
N ILE A 123 2.97 -4.04 -0.64
CA ILE A 123 2.43 -3.83 -1.97
C ILE A 123 1.28 -2.84 -1.92
N ALA A 124 0.37 -2.98 -0.95
CA ALA A 124 -0.68 -1.99 -0.71
C ALA A 124 -0.09 -0.60 -0.47
N ARG A 125 1.06 -0.51 0.21
CA ARG A 125 1.77 0.76 0.37
C ARG A 125 2.28 1.31 -0.95
N SER A 126 2.81 0.49 -1.86
CA SER A 126 3.21 0.96 -3.20
C SER A 126 2.00 1.41 -4.02
N LEU A 127 0.89 0.65 -3.98
CA LEU A 127 -0.36 0.99 -4.65
C LEU A 127 -0.98 2.28 -4.11
N ALA A 128 -0.85 2.56 -2.82
CA ALA A 128 -1.38 3.77 -2.18
C ALA A 128 -0.74 5.09 -2.66
N TYR A 129 0.37 5.03 -3.41
CA TYR A 129 1.07 6.19 -3.95
C TYR A 129 1.15 6.21 -5.48
N ILE A 130 0.41 5.34 -6.19
CA ILE A 130 0.34 5.40 -7.65
C ILE A 130 -0.22 6.75 -8.11
N SER A 131 0.12 7.17 -9.33
CA SER A 131 -0.49 8.35 -9.91
C SER A 131 -2.00 8.16 -10.08
N ILE A 132 -2.75 9.27 -9.97
CA ILE A 132 -4.20 9.30 -10.16
C ILE A 132 -4.60 8.73 -11.52
N GLU A 133 -3.79 8.96 -12.55
CA GLU A 133 -3.96 8.43 -13.91
C GLU A 133 -3.99 6.89 -13.95
N LYS A 134 -3.32 6.23 -12.99
CA LYS A 134 -3.27 4.77 -12.86
C LYS A 134 -4.35 4.22 -11.92
N PHE A 135 -5.16 5.07 -11.29
CA PHE A 135 -6.18 4.65 -10.32
C PHE A 135 -7.16 3.66 -10.92
N ASN A 136 -7.69 3.93 -12.12
CA ASN A 136 -8.70 3.07 -12.74
C ASN A 136 -8.17 1.64 -12.98
N LEU A 137 -6.90 1.50 -13.38
CA LEU A 137 -6.27 0.17 -13.51
C LEU A 137 -6.24 -0.59 -12.18
N PHE A 138 -6.00 0.11 -11.07
CA PHE A 138 -6.05 -0.49 -9.73
C PHE A 138 -7.48 -0.82 -9.31
N PHE A 139 -8.42 0.09 -9.55
CA PHE A 139 -9.83 -0.08 -9.20
C PHE A 139 -10.45 -1.28 -9.94
N ASP A 140 -10.17 -1.43 -11.23
CA ASP A 140 -10.63 -2.56 -12.06
C ASP A 140 -10.17 -3.91 -11.52
N CYS A 141 -8.98 -3.97 -10.91
CA CYS A 141 -8.46 -5.20 -10.32
C CYS A 141 -9.29 -5.67 -9.11
N LEU A 142 -9.91 -4.76 -8.35
CA LEU A 142 -10.49 -5.05 -7.03
C LEU A 142 -11.55 -6.15 -7.06
N ASN A 143 -12.37 -6.20 -8.10
CA ASN A 143 -13.45 -7.18 -8.25
C ASN A 143 -12.94 -8.61 -8.45
N SER A 144 -11.71 -8.77 -8.94
CA SER A 144 -11.09 -10.07 -9.21
C SER A 144 -10.24 -10.61 -8.05
N LEU A 145 -10.03 -9.80 -7.01
CA LEU A 145 -9.15 -10.15 -5.90
C LEU A 145 -9.76 -11.23 -5.00
N SER A 146 -8.90 -12.15 -4.53
CA SER A 146 -9.23 -13.01 -3.38
C SER A 146 -9.50 -12.17 -2.14
N ARG A 147 -10.17 -12.77 -1.14
CA ARG A 147 -10.47 -12.10 0.14
C ARG A 147 -9.19 -11.60 0.83
N GLU A 148 -8.11 -12.38 0.81
CA GLU A 148 -6.82 -12.04 1.41
C GLU A 148 -6.15 -10.84 0.70
N GLN A 149 -6.22 -10.80 -0.63
CA GLN A 149 -5.68 -9.69 -1.41
C GLN A 149 -6.52 -8.43 -1.22
N LEU A 150 -7.85 -8.56 -1.28
CA LEU A 150 -8.79 -7.46 -1.12
C LEU A 150 -8.61 -6.79 0.24
N LEU A 151 -8.38 -7.57 1.30
CA LEU A 151 -8.12 -7.07 2.64
C LEU A 151 -6.95 -6.08 2.66
N GLU A 152 -5.89 -6.29 1.89
CA GLU A 152 -4.80 -5.32 1.77
C GLU A 152 -5.09 -4.22 0.75
N ALA A 153 -5.80 -4.53 -0.33
CA ALA A 153 -6.20 -3.55 -1.34
C ALA A 153 -7.09 -2.43 -0.76
N ILE A 154 -7.99 -2.75 0.18
CA ILE A 154 -8.87 -1.77 0.82
C ILE A 154 -8.08 -0.69 1.58
N ASP A 155 -6.95 -1.04 2.21
CA ASP A 155 -6.09 -0.04 2.86
C ASP A 155 -5.50 0.94 1.82
N ALA A 156 -5.11 0.44 0.63
CA ALA A 156 -4.60 1.28 -0.45
C ALA A 156 -5.71 2.14 -1.07
N LEU A 157 -6.88 1.56 -1.32
CA LEU A 157 -8.05 2.27 -1.85
C LEU A 157 -8.46 3.43 -0.94
N GLY A 158 -8.65 3.16 0.35
CA GLY A 158 -9.04 4.21 1.28
C GLY A 158 -7.95 5.26 1.48
N PHE A 159 -6.67 4.89 1.38
CA PHE A 159 -5.58 5.88 1.41
C PHE A 159 -5.65 6.81 0.20
N LEU A 160 -5.78 6.25 -1.01
CA LEU A 160 -5.91 7.03 -2.25
C LEU A 160 -7.12 7.97 -2.19
N CYS A 161 -8.32 7.45 -1.86
CA CYS A 161 -9.52 8.27 -1.74
C CYS A 161 -9.41 9.34 -0.65
N PHE A 162 -8.71 9.06 0.46
CA PHE A 162 -8.54 10.04 1.53
C PHE A 162 -7.66 11.20 1.10
N TYR A 163 -6.52 10.93 0.46
CA TYR A 163 -5.55 11.95 0.07
C TYR A 163 -5.81 12.58 -1.32
N HIS A 164 -6.67 11.95 -2.13
CA HIS A 164 -7.13 12.42 -3.44
C HIS A 164 -8.66 12.30 -3.50
N GLN A 165 -9.35 13.33 -2.99
CA GLN A 165 -10.81 13.32 -2.79
C GLN A 165 -11.60 13.19 -4.10
N GLU A 166 -11.02 13.53 -5.25
CA GLU A 166 -11.61 13.28 -6.57
C GLU A 166 -11.82 11.79 -6.87
N LEU A 167 -11.08 10.90 -6.19
CA LEU A 167 -11.24 9.44 -6.29
C LEU A 167 -12.35 8.91 -5.37
N ALA A 168 -12.81 9.70 -4.39
CA ALA A 168 -13.88 9.35 -3.46
C ALA A 168 -15.28 9.60 -4.05
N ASN A 169 -15.46 9.20 -5.32
CA ASN A 169 -16.70 9.38 -6.08
C ASN A 169 -17.75 8.29 -5.78
N GLU A 170 -18.92 8.42 -6.40
CA GLU A 170 -20.06 7.51 -6.20
C GLU A 170 -19.77 6.05 -6.60
N GLU A 171 -18.97 5.82 -7.64
CA GLU A 171 -18.62 4.47 -8.09
C GLU A 171 -17.73 3.78 -7.05
N THR A 172 -16.67 4.47 -6.59
CA THR A 172 -15.78 3.95 -5.56
C THR A 172 -16.52 3.73 -4.25
N TYR A 173 -17.38 4.67 -3.85
CA TYR A 173 -18.20 4.54 -2.65
C TYR A 173 -19.16 3.35 -2.74
N SER A 174 -19.85 3.19 -3.87
CA SER A 174 -20.76 2.07 -4.12
C SER A 174 -20.04 0.72 -4.02
N PHE A 175 -18.82 0.63 -4.57
CA PHE A 175 -17.98 -0.57 -4.40
C PHE A 175 -17.72 -0.87 -2.91
N VAL A 176 -17.33 0.13 -2.12
CA VAL A 176 -17.08 -0.05 -0.67
C VAL A 176 -18.34 -0.50 0.07
N CYS A 177 -19.50 0.09 -0.23
CA CYS A 177 -20.79 -0.31 0.35
C CYS A 177 -21.14 -1.77 0.03
N GLN A 178 -20.97 -2.19 -1.22
CA GLN A 178 -21.18 -3.59 -1.61
C GLN A 178 -20.25 -4.54 -0.84
N GLN A 179 -19.00 -4.15 -0.60
CA GLN A 179 -18.09 -4.96 0.21
C GLN A 179 -18.50 -5.01 1.70
N ILE A 180 -19.04 -3.91 2.26
CA ILE A 180 -19.57 -3.88 3.64
C ILE A 180 -20.71 -4.89 3.81
N GLU A 181 -21.64 -4.95 2.84
CA GLU A 181 -22.74 -5.91 2.86
C GLU A 181 -22.21 -7.34 2.75
N LYS A 182 -21.36 -7.60 1.75
CA LYS A 182 -20.78 -8.91 1.46
C LYS A 182 -19.99 -9.49 2.64
N TYR A 183 -19.21 -8.66 3.32
CA TYR A 183 -18.31 -9.08 4.41
C TYR A 183 -18.83 -8.72 5.80
N SER A 184 -20.14 -8.53 5.95
CA SER A 184 -20.77 -8.10 7.20
C SER A 184 -20.43 -8.97 8.44
N GLN A 185 -20.06 -10.24 8.24
CA GLN A 185 -19.66 -11.19 9.30
C GLN A 185 -18.14 -11.40 9.42
N ASP A 186 -17.33 -10.76 8.57
CA ASP A 186 -15.87 -10.84 8.64
C ASP A 186 -15.33 -9.61 9.38
N ASP A 187 -15.10 -9.76 10.68
CA ASP A 187 -14.71 -8.65 11.55
C ASP A 187 -13.43 -7.94 11.08
N LEU A 188 -12.46 -8.68 10.54
CA LEU A 188 -11.21 -8.07 10.09
C LEU A 188 -11.41 -7.28 8.79
N MET A 189 -12.19 -7.83 7.84
CA MET A 189 -12.54 -7.09 6.63
C MET A 189 -13.39 -5.85 6.97
N MET A 190 -14.39 -6.01 7.85
CA MET A 190 -15.21 -4.89 8.34
C MET A 190 -14.37 -3.80 8.97
N PHE A 191 -13.36 -4.15 9.78
CA PHE A 191 -12.44 -3.17 10.36
C PHE A 191 -11.77 -2.30 9.28
N LYS A 192 -11.29 -2.92 8.20
CA LYS A 192 -10.64 -2.21 7.10
C LYS A 192 -11.61 -1.41 6.24
N LEU A 193 -12.80 -1.96 5.96
CA LEU A 193 -13.84 -1.24 5.23
C LEU A 193 -14.35 -0.03 6.02
N ILE A 194 -14.57 -0.15 7.34
CA ILE A 194 -14.94 0.97 8.20
C ILE A 194 -13.82 2.02 8.24
N THR A 195 -12.55 1.58 8.25
CA THR A 195 -11.41 2.49 8.10
C THR A 195 -11.49 3.22 6.75
N CYS A 196 -11.77 2.51 5.66
CA CYS A 196 -11.96 3.04 4.30
C CYS A 196 -13.07 4.10 4.24
N LEU A 197 -14.21 3.88 4.90
CA LEU A 197 -15.32 4.83 4.94
C LEU A 197 -14.92 6.21 5.48
N SER A 198 -13.85 6.33 6.29
CA SER A 198 -13.35 7.63 6.73
C SER A 198 -12.86 8.56 5.60
N ALA A 199 -12.66 8.03 4.40
CA ALA A 199 -12.34 8.78 3.19
C ALA A 199 -13.57 9.35 2.45
N PHE A 200 -14.79 8.97 2.84
CA PHE A 200 -16.04 9.29 2.15
C PHE A 200 -16.97 10.06 3.08
N PRO A 201 -17.08 11.40 2.99
CA PRO A 201 -17.96 12.19 3.84
C PRO A 201 -19.42 11.73 3.81
N GLN A 202 -19.91 11.29 2.65
CA GLN A 202 -21.26 10.75 2.44
C GLN A 202 -21.54 9.44 3.20
N SER A 203 -20.51 8.78 3.73
CA SER A 203 -20.66 7.52 4.50
C SER A 203 -21.20 7.72 5.91
N GLN A 204 -21.35 8.96 6.40
CA GLN A 204 -21.78 9.24 7.76
C GLN A 204 -23.06 8.49 8.19
N PRO A 205 -24.15 8.45 7.39
CA PRO A 205 -25.35 7.69 7.77
C PRO A 205 -25.07 6.18 7.94
N LEU A 206 -24.30 5.58 7.03
CA LEU A 206 -23.91 4.17 7.10
C LEU A 206 -23.05 3.89 8.34
N LEU A 207 -22.10 4.77 8.67
CA LEU A 207 -21.30 4.66 9.87
C LEU A 207 -22.16 4.71 11.15
N LEU A 208 -23.18 5.57 11.20
CA LEU A 208 -24.12 5.63 12.32
C LEU A 208 -24.96 4.35 12.45
N GLU A 209 -25.37 3.74 11.34
CA GLU A 209 -26.04 2.44 11.35
C GLU A 209 -25.11 1.32 11.85
N LEU A 210 -23.85 1.30 11.39
CA LEU A 210 -22.85 0.34 11.85
C LEU A 210 -22.57 0.47 13.36
N LEU A 211 -22.67 1.69 13.92
CA LEU A 211 -22.55 1.91 15.36
C LEU A 211 -23.67 1.23 16.16
N GLN A 212 -24.88 1.13 15.59
CA GLN A 212 -26.03 0.49 16.23
C GLN A 212 -26.00 -1.04 16.10
N THR A 213 -25.43 -1.55 15.01
CA THR A 213 -25.47 -2.99 14.67
C THR A 213 -24.25 -3.76 15.16
N LYS A 214 -23.06 -3.14 15.17
CA LYS A 214 -21.81 -3.81 15.56
C LYS A 214 -21.67 -3.87 17.07
N LYS A 215 -21.28 -5.06 17.55
CA LYS A 215 -21.08 -5.33 19.00
C LYS A 215 -19.61 -5.37 19.41
N HIS A 216 -18.70 -5.64 18.46
CA HIS A 216 -17.29 -5.79 18.79
C HIS A 216 -16.67 -4.42 19.17
N PRO A 217 -16.05 -4.26 20.35
CA PRO A 217 -15.53 -2.97 20.82
C PRO A 217 -14.52 -2.30 19.88
N THR A 218 -13.64 -3.08 19.24
CA THR A 218 -12.70 -2.55 18.24
C THR A 218 -13.42 -1.94 17.03
N LEU A 219 -14.49 -2.58 16.54
CA LEU A 219 -15.23 -2.06 15.39
C LEU A 219 -15.99 -0.79 15.75
N ILE A 220 -16.63 -0.76 16.93
CA ILE A 220 -17.29 0.45 17.46
C ILE A 220 -16.30 1.62 17.52
N LYS A 221 -15.11 1.41 18.09
CA LYS A 221 -14.06 2.44 18.15
C LYS A 221 -13.58 2.88 16.78
N GLU A 222 -13.52 1.96 15.81
CA GLU A 222 -13.13 2.29 14.45
C GLU A 222 -14.21 3.13 13.75
N VAL A 223 -15.50 2.83 13.95
CA VAL A 223 -16.62 3.66 13.48
C VAL A 223 -16.55 5.07 14.08
N GLU A 224 -16.37 5.18 15.41
CA GLU A 224 -16.23 6.47 16.10
C GLU A 224 -15.05 7.28 15.56
N ARG A 225 -13.93 6.63 15.28
CA ARG A 225 -12.75 7.27 14.68
C ARG A 225 -13.05 7.76 13.27
N SER A 226 -13.69 6.94 12.43
CA SER A 226 -14.04 7.31 11.06
C SER A 226 -15.00 8.50 11.03
N LEU A 227 -16.03 8.50 11.87
CA LEU A 227 -16.93 9.65 12.04
C LEU A 227 -16.16 10.91 12.45
N LYS A 228 -15.30 10.81 13.46
CA LYS A 228 -14.51 11.97 13.93
C LYS A 228 -13.65 12.57 12.82
N ILE A 229 -13.04 11.74 11.99
CA ILE A 229 -12.22 12.20 10.86
C ILE A 229 -13.07 12.95 9.84
N ILE A 230 -14.22 12.40 9.45
CA ILE A 230 -15.15 13.07 8.52
C ILE A 230 -15.56 14.45 9.03
N HIS A 231 -15.92 14.55 10.32
CA HIS A 231 -16.29 15.83 10.92
C HIS A 231 -15.14 16.85 10.92
N GLN A 232 -13.90 16.40 11.15
CA GLN A 232 -12.72 17.28 11.12
C GLN A 232 -12.41 17.77 9.71
N SER A 233 -12.50 16.91 8.69
CA SER A 233 -12.29 17.28 7.29
C SER A 233 -13.32 18.31 6.80
N ASN A 234 -14.59 18.16 7.18
CA ASN A 234 -15.66 19.09 6.78
C ASN A 234 -15.50 20.48 7.41
N ASN A 235 -14.91 20.59 8.60
CA ASN A 235 -14.66 21.88 9.26
C ASN A 235 -13.50 22.67 8.65
N HIS A 236 -12.69 22.06 7.77
CA HIS A 236 -11.62 22.75 7.04
C HIS A 236 -12.07 23.26 5.65
N LEU A 237 -13.28 22.89 5.22
CA LEU A 237 -13.88 23.29 3.94
C LEU A 237 -14.94 24.40 4.09
N ASN A 238 -15.26 24.81 5.32
CA ASN A 238 -16.14 25.93 5.68
C ASN A 238 -15.32 27.04 6.35
#